data_AF-A0A135W8U3-F1
#
_entry.id   AF-A0A135W8U3-F1
#
_cell.length_a   1.000
_cell.length_b   1.000
_cell.length_c   1.000
_cell.angle_alpha   90.00
_cell.angle_beta   90.00
_cell.angle_gamma   90.00
#
_symmetry.space_group_name_H-M   'P 1'
#
loop_
_entity.id
_entity.type
_entity.pdbx_description
1 polymer ?
#
loop_
_entity_poly.entity_id
_entity_poly.type
_entity_poly.pdbx_seq_one_letter_code
_entity_poly.pdbx_strand_id
1 'polypeptide(L)'
;MELEYIEHLSPILKDGVKNYLIDIDGTITDDVPNEEPERMVTCEPYPDALETINKWYDEGHQICFFTSRTENLKQITIDWLDKHGFKYHSVLCGKPRGGNYHWIDNHLVKATRYKGKFTDLVEKQVTIEVFKD
;
A
#
# COMPACT_ATOMS: atom_id res chain seq x y z
N MET A 1 -13.25 -9.78 -7.42
CA MET A 1 -13.48 -9.17 -6.10
C MET A 1 -14.94 -9.38 -5.74
N GLU A 2 -15.22 -10.08 -4.65
CA GLU A 2 -16.59 -10.17 -4.11
C GLU A 2 -16.80 -9.13 -3.01
N LEU A 3 -17.95 -8.47 -3.06
CA LEU A 3 -18.36 -7.46 -2.09
C LEU A 3 -19.61 -7.96 -1.36
N GLU A 4 -19.72 -7.60 -0.07
CA GLU A 4 -20.97 -7.69 0.67
C GLU A 4 -21.67 -6.34 0.64
N TYR A 5 -22.96 -6.38 0.32
CA TYR A 5 -23.81 -5.20 0.28
C TYR A 5 -24.77 -5.25 1.46
N ILE A 6 -24.72 -4.22 2.29
CA ILE A 6 -25.70 -3.97 3.34
C ILE A 6 -26.48 -2.74 2.89
N GLU A 7 -27.81 -2.80 2.98
CA GLU A 7 -28.69 -1.74 2.50
C GLU A 7 -28.31 -0.40 3.16
N HIS A 8 -28.19 0.65 2.34
CA HIS A 8 -27.77 1.99 2.74
C HIS A 8 -26.35 2.15 3.34
N LEU A 9 -25.47 1.14 3.25
CA LEU A 9 -24.07 1.23 3.63
C LEU A 9 -23.11 1.03 2.44
N SER A 10 -21.88 1.50 2.60
CA SER A 10 -20.79 1.18 1.67
C SER A 10 -20.49 -0.33 1.71
N PRO A 11 -20.16 -0.95 0.56
CA PRO A 11 -19.85 -2.37 0.50
C PRO A 11 -18.54 -2.69 1.22
N ILE A 12 -18.43 -3.91 1.76
CA ILE A 12 -17.23 -4.43 2.42
C ILE A 12 -16.67 -5.65 1.68
N LEU A 13 -15.39 -5.94 1.89
CA LEU A 13 -14.75 -7.14 1.34
C LEU A 13 -15.18 -8.40 2.10
N LYS A 14 -15.49 -9.47 1.36
CA LYS A 14 -15.83 -10.80 1.91
C LYS A 14 -14.64 -11.55 2.47
N ASP A 15 -14.92 -12.60 3.25
CA ASP A 15 -14.00 -13.70 3.58
C ASP A 15 -12.65 -13.28 4.20
N GLY A 16 -12.62 -12.17 4.92
CA GLY A 16 -11.38 -11.64 5.53
C GLY A 16 -10.38 -11.11 4.51
N VAL A 17 -10.79 -10.91 3.25
CA VAL A 17 -10.00 -10.28 2.21
C VAL A 17 -9.66 -8.85 2.64
N LYS A 18 -8.39 -8.47 2.49
CA LYS A 18 -7.88 -7.15 2.86
C LYS A 18 -7.72 -6.27 1.63
N ASN A 19 -7.87 -4.97 1.84
CA ASN A 19 -7.45 -3.93 0.91
C ASN A 19 -6.15 -3.31 1.41
N TYR A 20 -5.03 -3.68 0.78
CA TYR A 20 -3.71 -3.17 1.14
C TYR A 20 -3.44 -1.86 0.38
N LEU A 21 -3.23 -0.79 1.15
CA LEU A 21 -2.65 0.45 0.64
C LEU A 21 -1.15 0.45 0.96
N ILE A 22 -0.31 0.25 -0.05
CA ILE A 22 1.12 0.00 0.11
C ILE A 22 1.91 1.19 -0.43
N ASP A 23 2.78 1.74 0.39
CA ASP A 23 3.71 2.80 0.00
C ASP A 23 4.82 2.24 -0.93
N ILE A 24 5.46 3.10 -1.73
CA ILE A 24 6.50 2.65 -2.69
C ILE A 24 7.89 2.96 -2.15
N ASP A 25 8.27 4.24 -2.16
CA ASP A 25 9.63 4.70 -1.86
C ASP A 25 9.94 4.50 -0.37
N GLY A 26 11.05 3.81 -0.08
CA GLY A 26 11.41 3.40 1.29
C GLY A 26 10.60 2.23 1.85
N THR A 27 9.68 1.65 1.07
CA THR A 27 8.84 0.51 1.46
C THR A 27 9.07 -0.71 0.58
N ILE A 28 8.91 -0.64 -0.74
CA ILE A 28 9.15 -1.77 -1.67
C ILE A 28 10.42 -1.60 -2.51
N THR A 29 11.07 -0.45 -2.37
CA THR A 29 12.34 -0.07 -3.01
C THR A 29 13.02 0.97 -2.11
N ASP A 30 14.19 1.43 -2.52
CA ASP A 30 14.91 2.53 -1.86
C ASP A 30 14.04 3.78 -1.71
N ASP A 31 14.39 4.65 -0.75
CA ASP A 31 13.76 5.96 -0.62
C ASP A 31 14.22 6.88 -1.77
N VAL A 32 13.33 7.07 -2.76
CA VAL A 32 13.56 7.88 -3.95
C VAL A 32 12.62 9.09 -3.95
N PRO A 33 13.14 10.33 -3.85
CA PRO A 33 12.32 11.53 -3.86
C PRO A 33 11.75 11.81 -5.25
N ASN A 34 10.62 12.53 -5.30
CA ASN A 34 9.97 12.96 -6.55
C ASN A 34 10.89 13.76 -7.47
N GLU A 35 11.88 14.43 -6.89
CA GLU A 35 12.85 15.27 -7.57
C GLU A 35 13.93 14.46 -8.33
N GLU A 36 13.99 13.13 -8.17
CA GLU A 36 15.00 12.25 -8.79
C GLU A 36 14.34 11.11 -9.62
N PRO A 37 13.56 11.44 -10.67
CA PRO A 37 12.85 10.44 -11.48
C PRO A 37 13.78 9.43 -12.16
N GLU A 38 15.02 9.78 -12.48
CA GLU A 38 16.01 8.88 -13.05
C GLU A 38 16.34 7.69 -12.13
N ARG A 39 16.29 7.91 -10.81
CA ARG A 39 16.46 6.83 -9.81
C ARG A 39 15.22 5.95 -9.73
N MET A 40 14.02 6.47 -10.01
CA MET A 40 12.79 5.66 -10.00
C MET A 40 12.80 4.58 -11.08
N VAL A 41 13.56 4.75 -12.17
CA VAL A 41 13.69 3.75 -13.24
C VAL A 41 14.70 2.64 -12.89
N THR A 42 15.70 3.01 -12.09
CA THR A 42 16.93 2.21 -11.90
C THR A 42 17.04 1.59 -10.51
N CYS A 43 16.25 2.03 -9.53
CA CYS A 43 16.20 1.39 -8.23
C CYS A 43 15.68 -0.05 -8.36
N GLU A 44 16.17 -0.92 -7.49
CA GLU A 44 15.79 -2.33 -7.45
C GLU A 44 14.73 -2.56 -6.36
N PRO A 45 13.76 -3.46 -6.59
CA PRO A 45 12.77 -3.80 -5.57
C PRO A 45 13.41 -4.56 -4.42
N TYR A 46 12.83 -4.46 -3.23
CA TYR A 46 13.12 -5.40 -2.17
C TYR A 46 12.51 -6.77 -2.50
N PRO A 47 13.30 -7.86 -2.59
CA PRO A 47 12.80 -9.16 -3.04
C PRO A 47 11.71 -9.74 -2.15
N ASP A 48 11.79 -9.52 -0.84
CA ASP A 48 10.81 -9.98 0.14
C ASP A 48 9.47 -9.23 0.03
N ALA A 49 9.51 -7.95 -0.32
CA ALA A 49 8.32 -7.17 -0.64
C ALA A 49 7.60 -7.73 -1.87
N LEU A 50 8.35 -7.99 -2.94
CA LEU A 50 7.83 -8.55 -4.18
C LEU A 50 7.16 -9.92 -3.95
N GLU A 51 7.84 -10.83 -3.26
CA GLU A 51 7.30 -12.15 -2.91
C GLU A 51 6.02 -12.02 -2.07
N THR A 52 6.06 -11.23 -1.01
CA THR A 52 4.94 -11.11 -0.05
C THR A 52 3.70 -10.48 -0.70
N ILE A 53 3.88 -9.41 -1.47
CA ILE A 53 2.77 -8.69 -2.11
C ILE A 53 2.13 -9.57 -3.20
N ASN A 54 2.93 -10.27 -4.01
CA ASN A 54 2.41 -11.18 -5.03
C ASN A 54 1.66 -12.36 -4.39
N LYS A 55 2.15 -12.88 -3.25
CA LYS A 55 1.41 -13.88 -2.46
C LYS A 55 0.04 -13.34 -2.01
N TRP A 56 -0.02 -12.14 -1.43
CA TRP A 56 -1.30 -11.54 -1.01
C TRP A 56 -2.26 -11.35 -2.20
N TYR A 57 -1.73 -10.93 -3.35
CA TYR A 57 -2.53 -10.84 -4.58
C TYR A 57 -3.12 -12.20 -4.97
N ASP A 58 -2.30 -13.26 -4.97
CA ASP A 58 -2.71 -14.62 -5.34
C ASP A 58 -3.69 -15.23 -4.32
N GLU A 59 -3.65 -14.80 -3.06
CA GLU A 59 -4.63 -15.10 -2.00
C GLU A 59 -5.97 -14.32 -2.17
N GLY A 60 -6.08 -13.45 -3.18
CA GLY A 60 -7.28 -12.70 -3.52
C GLY A 60 -7.40 -11.32 -2.86
N HIS A 61 -6.36 -10.88 -2.13
CA HIS A 61 -6.33 -9.55 -1.54
C HIS A 61 -6.24 -8.44 -2.59
N GLN A 62 -6.80 -7.28 -2.25
CA GLN A 62 -6.71 -6.11 -3.09
C GLN A 62 -5.41 -5.37 -2.79
N ILE A 63 -4.65 -5.07 -3.84
CA ILE A 63 -3.34 -4.42 -3.75
C ILE A 63 -3.42 -3.09 -4.47
N CYS A 64 -3.32 -2.00 -3.72
CA CYS A 64 -3.25 -0.65 -4.23
C CYS A 64 -1.92 -0.03 -3.78
N PHE A 65 -1.07 0.36 -4.72
CA PHE A 65 0.08 1.18 -4.38
C PHE A 65 -0.38 2.62 -4.15
N PHE A 66 -0.10 3.16 -2.97
CA PHE A 66 -0.51 4.50 -2.54
C PHE A 66 0.73 5.33 -2.19
N THR A 67 1.19 6.13 -3.16
CA THR A 67 2.50 6.80 -3.14
C THR A 67 2.37 8.32 -3.13
N SER A 68 3.37 8.97 -2.55
CA SER A 68 3.52 10.43 -2.59
C SER A 68 4.14 10.96 -3.88
N ARG A 69 4.54 10.06 -4.79
CA ARG A 69 4.83 10.42 -6.18
C ARG A 69 3.65 11.16 -6.77
N THR A 70 3.94 12.25 -7.47
CA THR A 70 2.94 13.11 -8.10
C THR A 70 2.36 12.44 -9.35
N GLU A 71 1.18 12.88 -9.80
CA GLU A 71 0.49 12.27 -10.95
C GLU A 71 1.31 12.29 -12.25
N ASN A 72 2.18 13.29 -12.46
CA ASN A 72 3.09 13.33 -13.60
C ASN A 72 4.15 12.21 -13.58
N LEU A 73 4.38 11.56 -12.43
CA LEU A 73 5.27 10.42 -12.24
C LEU A 73 4.51 9.08 -12.22
N LYS A 74 3.23 9.07 -12.57
CA LYS A 74 2.41 7.85 -12.53
C LYS A 74 2.87 6.81 -13.55
N GLN A 75 3.15 7.23 -14.79
CA GLN A 75 3.54 6.29 -15.86
C GLN A 75 4.88 5.61 -15.55
N ILE A 76 5.91 6.38 -15.18
CA ILE A 76 7.21 5.84 -14.76
C ILE A 76 7.09 4.86 -13.58
N THR A 77 6.14 5.11 -12.67
CA THR A 77 5.86 4.22 -11.54
C THR A 77 5.22 2.91 -12.00
N ILE A 78 4.22 2.97 -12.88
CA ILE A 78 3.57 1.79 -13.48
C ILE A 78 4.58 0.96 -14.26
N ASP A 79 5.37 1.59 -15.13
CA ASP A 79 6.38 0.92 -15.95
C ASP A 79 7.40 0.19 -15.06
N TRP A 80 7.80 0.80 -13.94
CA TRP A 80 8.70 0.17 -12.98
C TRP A 80 8.06 -1.02 -12.27
N LEU A 81 6.81 -0.87 -11.78
CA LEU A 81 6.08 -1.96 -11.13
C LEU A 81 5.89 -3.17 -12.05
N ASP A 82 5.51 -2.92 -13.31
CA ASP A 82 5.30 -3.94 -14.34
C ASP A 82 6.61 -4.62 -14.71
N LYS A 83 7.68 -3.84 -14.94
CA LYS A 83 9.03 -4.36 -15.23
C LYS A 83 9.52 -5.33 -14.15
N HIS A 84 9.27 -5.01 -12.88
CA HIS A 84 9.73 -5.80 -11.74
C HIS A 84 8.72 -6.88 -11.30
N GLY A 85 7.57 -6.99 -11.97
CA GLY A 85 6.64 -8.10 -11.81
C GLY A 85 5.74 -8.02 -10.58
N PHE A 86 5.46 -6.82 -10.06
CA PHE A 86 4.45 -6.66 -9.01
C PHE A 86 3.05 -6.91 -9.56
N LYS A 87 2.25 -7.72 -8.86
CA LYS A 87 0.83 -7.90 -9.14
C LYS A 87 0.04 -6.91 -8.30
N TYR A 88 -0.77 -6.08 -8.95
CA TYR A 88 -1.57 -5.07 -8.27
C TYR A 88 -2.87 -4.76 -9.02
N HIS A 89 -3.76 -4.03 -8.35
CA HIS A 89 -5.07 -3.64 -8.89
C HIS A 89 -5.12 -2.15 -9.23
N SER A 90 -4.41 -1.30 -8.48
CA SER A 90 -4.42 0.15 -8.69
C SER A 90 -3.15 0.84 -8.19
N VAL A 91 -2.90 2.04 -8.74
CA VAL A 91 -1.90 3.00 -8.26
C VAL A 91 -2.57 4.35 -8.03
N LEU A 92 -2.50 4.84 -6.78
CA LEU A 92 -2.94 6.15 -6.36
C LEU A 92 -1.70 7.01 -6.06
N CYS A 93 -1.54 8.08 -6.83
CA CYS A 93 -0.49 9.06 -6.66
C CYS A 93 -1.01 10.26 -5.85
N GLY A 94 -0.10 11.15 -5.44
CA GLY A 94 -0.46 12.38 -4.74
C GLY A 94 -0.81 12.21 -3.26
N LYS A 95 -0.42 11.09 -2.62
CA LYS A 95 -0.43 10.97 -1.15
C LYS A 95 0.33 12.16 -0.53
N PRO A 96 -0.21 12.84 0.50
CA PRO A 96 0.49 13.96 1.14
C PRO A 96 1.91 13.59 1.60
N ARG A 97 2.88 14.47 1.33
CA ARG A 97 4.28 14.31 1.74
C ARG A 97 4.49 14.76 3.19
N GLY A 98 5.52 14.23 3.85
CA GLY A 98 5.96 14.69 5.18
C GLY A 98 5.74 13.71 6.34
N GLY A 99 5.10 12.56 6.10
CA GLY A 99 4.83 11.58 7.14
C GLY A 99 3.78 12.05 8.16
N ASN A 100 3.71 11.36 9.30
CA ASN A 100 2.72 11.60 10.37
C ASN A 100 1.25 11.49 9.90
N TYR A 101 0.90 10.34 9.36
CA TYR A 101 -0.45 10.07 8.86
C TYR A 101 -1.37 9.60 9.99
N HIS A 102 -2.56 10.20 10.06
CA HIS A 102 -3.67 9.74 10.88
C HIS A 102 -4.86 9.47 9.96
N TRP A 103 -5.20 8.20 9.76
CA TRP A 103 -6.32 7.81 8.89
C TRP A 103 -7.58 7.66 9.73
N ILE A 104 -8.59 8.47 9.42
CA ILE A 104 -9.91 8.43 10.02
C ILE A 104 -10.89 7.82 9.00
N ASP A 105 -11.60 6.78 9.40
CA ASP A 105 -12.60 6.08 8.59
C ASP A 105 -13.72 5.60 9.52
N ASN A 106 -14.94 5.43 8.99
CA ASN A 106 -16.05 4.86 9.75
C ASN A 106 -15.95 3.33 9.88
N HIS A 107 -15.07 2.69 9.12
CA HIS A 107 -14.66 1.31 9.27
C HIS A 107 -13.32 1.19 10.02
N LEU A 108 -13.02 0.02 10.59
CA LEU A 108 -11.73 -0.23 11.24
C LEU A 108 -10.58 -0.16 10.24
N VAL A 109 -9.72 0.83 10.37
CA VAL A 109 -8.45 0.92 9.64
C VAL A 109 -7.36 0.25 10.44
N LYS A 110 -6.60 -0.63 9.79
CA LYS A 110 -5.39 -1.24 10.36
C LYS A 110 -4.16 -0.61 9.72
N ALA A 111 -3.21 -0.17 10.54
CA ALA A 111 -1.94 0.39 10.08
C ALA A 111 -0.77 -0.53 10.48
N THR A 112 0.17 -0.76 9.56
CA THR A 112 1.42 -1.48 9.82
C THR A 112 2.59 -0.60 9.43
N ARG A 113 3.53 -0.40 10.34
CA ARG A 113 4.77 0.33 10.04
C ARG A 113 5.82 -0.65 9.49
N TYR A 114 6.24 -0.43 8.26
CA TYR A 114 7.40 -1.12 7.69
C TYR A 114 8.67 -0.79 8.49
N LYS A 115 9.50 -1.81 8.74
CA LYS A 115 10.75 -1.71 9.51
C LYS A 115 11.95 -2.31 8.78
N GLY A 116 11.94 -2.30 7.45
CA GLY A 116 13.04 -2.79 6.61
C GLY A 116 12.98 -4.27 6.24
N LYS A 117 11.89 -4.97 6.57
CA LYS A 117 11.65 -6.35 6.12
C LYS A 117 10.16 -6.67 6.03
N PHE A 118 9.75 -7.37 4.98
CA PHE A 118 8.46 -8.03 4.87
C PHE A 118 8.54 -9.41 5.55
N THR A 119 7.71 -9.59 6.57
CA THR A 119 7.58 -10.85 7.31
C THR A 119 6.10 -11.14 7.53
N ASP A 120 5.80 -12.29 8.13
CA ASP A 120 4.46 -12.60 8.58
C ASP A 120 3.91 -11.50 9.50
N LEU A 121 2.65 -11.11 9.25
CA LEU A 121 1.94 -10.16 10.10
C LEU A 121 1.61 -10.84 11.43
N VAL A 122 1.90 -10.15 12.53
CA VAL A 122 1.62 -10.61 13.89
C VAL A 122 0.79 -9.59 14.65
N GLU A 123 -0.02 -10.06 15.60
CA GLU A 123 -0.82 -9.19 16.45
C GLU A 123 0.01 -8.62 17.60
N LYS A 124 -0.13 -7.32 17.87
CA LYS A 124 0.50 -6.61 18.98
C LYS A 124 -0.45 -5.55 19.54
N GLN A 125 -0.46 -5.40 20.85
CA GLN A 125 -1.13 -4.27 21.51
C GLN A 125 -0.25 -3.02 21.44
N VAL A 126 -0.81 -1.91 20.98
CA VAL A 126 -0.14 -0.61 20.88
C VAL A 126 -1.11 0.50 21.31
N THR A 127 -0.57 1.58 21.88
CA THR A 127 -1.36 2.79 22.18
C THR A 127 -1.48 3.65 20.93
N ILE A 128 -2.70 4.09 20.63
CA ILE A 128 -3.03 5.01 19.54
C ILE A 128 -3.96 6.11 20.05
N GLU A 129 -4.02 7.21 19.31
CA GLU A 129 -5.01 8.26 19.53
C GLU A 129 -6.37 7.81 18.96
N VAL A 130 -7.43 7.97 19.73
CA VAL A 130 -8.82 7.68 19.33
C VAL A 130 -9.74 8.81 19.80
N PHE A 131 -10.91 8.93 19.18
CA PHE A 131 -11.93 9.86 19.67
C PHE A 131 -12.39 9.46 21.07
N LYS A 132 -12.78 10.48 21.85
CA LYS A 132 -13.47 10.26 23.11
C LYS A 132 -14.92 9.86 22.82
N ASP A 133 -15.43 8.89 23.59
CA ASP A 133 -16.84 8.48 23.59
C ASP A 133 -17.81 9.62 23.97
#